data_AF-A0A534V960-F1
#
_entry.id   AF-A0A534V960-F1
#
_cell.length_a   1.000
_cell.length_b   1.000
_cell.length_c   1.000
_cell.angle_alpha   90.00
_cell.angle_beta   90.00
_cell.angle_gamma   90.00
#
_symmetry.space_group_name_H-M   'P 1'
#
loop_
_entity.id
_entity.type
_entity.pdbx_description
1 polymer ?
#
loop_
_entity_poly.entity_id
_entity_poly.type
_entity_poly.pdbx_seq_one_letter_code
_entity_poly.pdbx_strand_id
1 'polypeptide(L)' 'MATEEWRSATSEMAVQQFDIAADRLVIDPNVAGRLRRADRAMIVSVPTRMDDGHIHVFTGYRV' A
#
# COMPACT_ATOMS: atom_id res chain seq x y z
N MET A 1 -12.60 3.55 8.98
CA MET A 1 -12.39 2.13 8.60
C MET A 1 -11.39 1.93 7.46
N ALA A 2 -11.27 2.82 6.45
CA ALA A 2 -10.29 2.63 5.35
C ALA A 2 -8.84 3.07 5.64
N THR A 3 -8.57 3.65 6.82
CA THR A 3 -7.28 4.29 7.15
C THR A 3 -6.22 3.35 7.72
N GLU A 4 -6.57 2.11 8.05
CA GLU A 4 -5.66 1.16 8.72
C GLU A 4 -4.94 0.19 7.78
N GLU A 5 -5.48 -0.08 6.58
CA GLU A 5 -5.00 -1.21 5.76
C GLU A 5 -3.60 -1.01 5.14
N TRP A 6 -3.16 0.24 4.94
CA TRP A 6 -1.82 0.55 4.43
C TRP A 6 -0.74 0.58 5.52
N ARG A 7 -1.15 0.68 6.79
CA ARG A 7 -0.23 0.74 7.93
C ARG A 7 0.11 -0.68 8.38
N SER A 8 0.89 -1.36 7.54
CA SER A 8 1.49 -2.64 7.88
C SER A 8 2.92 -2.45 8.37
N ALA A 9 3.41 -3.40 9.17
CA ALA A 9 4.81 -3.41 9.59
C ALA A 9 5.77 -3.39 8.39
N THR A 10 5.40 -4.04 7.28
CA THR A 10 6.18 -4.03 6.04
C THR A 10 6.22 -2.65 5.38
N SER A 11 5.10 -1.93 5.34
CA SER A 11 5.07 -0.57 4.81
C SER A 11 5.87 0.40 5.69
N GLU A 12 5.76 0.27 7.02
CA GLU A 12 6.49 1.12 7.95
C GLU A 12 8.01 0.88 7.84
N MET A 13 8.44 -0.38 7.74
CA MET A 13 9.83 -0.73 7.46
C MET A 13 10.34 -0.15 6.13
N ALA A 14 9.55 -0.25 5.05
CA ALA A 14 9.94 0.30 3.75
C ALA A 14 10.10 1.82 3.79
N VAL A 15 9.19 2.52 4.48
CA VAL A 15 9.28 3.98 4.68
C VAL A 15 10.53 4.35 5.49
N GLN A 16 10.85 3.60 6.55
CA GLN A 16 12.08 3.84 7.32
C GLN A 16 13.34 3.67 6.47
N GLN A 17 13.39 2.63 5.63
CA GLN A 17 14.50 2.40 4.71
C GLN A 17 14.62 3.52 3.68
N PHE A 18 13.49 3.99 3.16
CA PHE A 18 13.44 5.14 2.27
C PHE A 18 13.97 6.42 2.94
N ASP A 19 13.54 6.71 4.16
CA ASP A 19 13.96 7.92 4.89
C ASP A 19 15.49 7.94 5.08
N ILE A 20 16.09 6.80 5.49
CA ILE A 20 17.55 6.67 5.63
C ILE A 20 18.28 6.95 4.30
N ALA A 21 17.74 6.48 3.18
CA ALA A 21 18.32 6.69 1.87
C ALA A 21 18.16 8.15 1.41
N ALA A 22 16.98 8.74 1.62
CA ALA A 22 16.67 10.12 1.26
C ALA A 22 17.59 11.11 2.00
N ASP A 23 17.86 10.86 3.29
CA ASP A 23 18.78 11.65 4.10
C ASP A 23 20.22 11.59 3.56
N ARG A 24 20.69 10.40 3.17
CA ARG A 24 22.04 10.21 2.61
C ARG A 24 22.20 10.83 1.23
N LEU A 25 21.13 10.86 0.44
CA LEU A 25 21.12 11.40 -0.92
C LEU A 25 20.77 12.90 -0.95
N VAL A 26 20.42 13.49 0.20
CA VAL A 26 20.01 14.90 0.32
C VAL A 26 18.87 15.21 -0.65
N ILE A 27 17.87 14.34 -0.70
CA ILE A 27 16.67 14.54 -1.54
C ILE A 27 15.91 15.77 -1.02
N ASP A 28 15.42 16.60 -1.94
CA ASP A 28 14.56 17.73 -1.61
C ASP A 28 13.38 17.26 -0.72
N PRO A 29 13.12 17.91 0.44
CA PRO A 29 12.08 17.47 1.38
C PRO A 29 10.67 17.39 0.76
N ASN A 30 10.38 18.23 -0.23
CA ASN A 30 9.09 18.21 -0.93
C ASN A 30 8.98 16.97 -1.84
N VAL A 31 10.09 16.57 -2.48
CA VAL A 31 10.16 15.33 -3.27
C VAL A 31 10.06 14.12 -2.34
N ALA A 32 10.83 14.11 -1.25
CA ALA A 32 10.80 13.02 -0.28
C ALA A 32 9.41 12.83 0.34
N GLY A 33 8.74 13.93 0.72
CA GLY A 33 7.38 13.91 1.25
C GLY A 33 6.35 13.30 0.30
N ARG A 34 6.53 13.49 -1.01
CA ARG A 34 5.68 12.89 -2.05
C ARG A 34 5.94 11.40 -2.22
N LEU A 35 7.21 10.98 -2.27
CA LEU A 35 7.62 9.60 -2.49
C LEU A 35 7.37 8.67 -1.29
N ARG A 36 7.18 9.25 -0.10
CA ARG A 36 6.92 8.50 1.15
C ARG A 36 5.58 7.74 1.17
N ARG A 37 4.68 8.03 0.22
CA ARG A 37 3.38 7.37 0.08
C ARG A 37 3.21 6.82 -1.33
N ALA A 38 2.47 5.72 -1.46
CA ALA A 38 2.05 5.22 -2.76
C ALA A 38 1.24 6.29 -3.51
N ASP A 39 1.49 6.46 -4.81
CA ASP A 39 0.80 7.45 -5.63
C ASP A 39 -0.70 7.12 -5.77
N ARG A 40 -1.03 5.82 -5.82
CA ARG A 40 -2.40 5.30 -5.88
C ARG A 40 -2.46 3.98 -5.15
N ALA A 41 -3.64 3.68 -4.62
CA ALA A 41 -3.92 2.37 -4.08
C ALA A 41 -5.41 2.06 -4.21
N MET A 42 -5.74 0.83 -4.59
CA MET A 42 -7.10 0.37 -4.88
C MET A 42 -7.41 -0.88 -4.09
N ILE A 43 -8.59 -0.88 -3.47
CA ILE A 43 -9.19 -2.04 -2.82
C ILE A 43 -10.42 -2.39 -3.66
N VAL A 44 -10.50 -3.64 -4.13
CA VAL A 44 -11.58 -4.10 -4.99
C VAL A 44 -12.25 -5.33 -4.41
N SER A 45 -13.58 -5.39 -4.51
CA SER A 45 -14.33 -6.60 -4.23
C SER A 45 -14.38 -7.46 -5.49
N VAL A 46 -13.93 -8.71 -5.39
CA VAL A 46 -13.90 -9.68 -6.49
C VAL A 46 -14.88 -10.82 -6.15
N PRO A 47 -16.17 -10.68 -6.53
CA PRO A 47 -17.13 -11.76 -6.36
C PRO A 47 -16.83 -12.89 -7.35
N THR A 48 -16.60 -14.08 -6.82
CA THR A 48 -16.22 -15.26 -7.61
C THR A 48 -17.21 -16.39 -7.32
N ARG A 49 -17.70 -17.03 -8.38
CA ARG A 49 -18.46 -18.28 -8.27
C ARG A 49 -17.48 -19.42 -8.04
N MET A 50 -17.66 -20.12 -6.93
CA MET A 50 -16.86 -21.27 -6.55
C MET A 50 -17.37 -22.54 -7.25
N ASP A 51 -16.57 -23.61 -7.23
CA ASP A 51 -16.88 -24.86 -7.94
C ASP A 51 -18.18 -25.54 -7.44
N ASP A 52 -18.53 -25.35 -6.17
CA ASP A 52 -19.78 -25.84 -5.56
C ASP A 52 -21.00 -24.91 -5.82
N GLY A 53 -20.80 -23.82 -6.56
CA GLY A 53 -21.82 -22.88 -6.96
C GLY A 53 -22.05 -21.69 -6.01
N HIS A 54 -21.44 -21.65 -4.81
CA HIS A 54 -21.59 -20.49 -3.92
C HIS A 54 -20.78 -19.28 -4.42
N ILE A 55 -21.20 -18.06 -4.07
CA ILE A 55 -20.43 -16.84 -4.34
C ILE A 55 -19.57 -16.53 -3.13
N HIS A 56 -18.26 -16.41 -3.35
CA HIS A 56 -17.32 -15.88 -2.37
C HIS A 56 -16.81 -14.51 -2.86
N VAL A 57 -16.79 -13.51 -1.98
CA VAL A 57 -16.28 -12.18 -2.31
C VAL A 57 -14.86 -12.05 -1.76
N PHE A 58 -13.87 -12.08 -2.63
CA PHE A 58 -12.48 -11.85 -2.26
C PHE A 58 -12.16 -10.36 -2.23
N THR A 59 -11.28 -9.94 -1.32
CA THR A 59 -10.71 -8.59 -1.31
C THR A 59 -9.40 -8.58 -2.11
N GLY A 60 -9.36 -7.80 -3.18
CA GLY A 60 -8.17 -7.57 -4.00
C GLY A 60 -7.50 -6.24 -3.66
N TYR A 61 -6.17 -6.22 -3.75
CA TYR A 61 -5.34 -5.05 -3.48
C TYR A 61 -4.43 -4.75 -4.68
N ARG A 62 -4.39 -3.49 -5.12
CA ARG A 62 -3.41 -2.98 -6.09
C ARG A 62 -2.83 -1.67 -5.55
N VAL A 63 -1.54 -1.68 -5.27
CA VAL A 63 -0.75 -0.54 -4.77
C VAL A 63 0.33 -0.22 -5.78
#